data_AF-A0A1I9XBM5-F1
#
_entry.id   AF-A0A1I9XBM5-F1
#
_cell.length_a   1.000
_cell.length_b   1.000
_cell.length_c   1.000
_cell.angle_alpha   90.00
_cell.angle_beta   90.00
_cell.angle_gamma   90.00
#
_symmetry.space_group_name_H-M   'P 1'
#
loop_
_entity.id
_entity.type
_entity.pdbx_description
1 polymer ?
#
loop_
_entity_poly.entity_id
_entity_poly.type
_entity_poly.pdbx_seq_one_letter_code
_entity_poly.pdbx_strand_id
1 'polypeptide(L)' 'AVKSINSNYYLAMNKNGKVYGSKEFNNDCKLKERIEENGYNTYASFFWKNNGKQMFVALNGKGGTRKGQRTRRKNTTAHF' A
#
# COMPACT_ATOMS: atom_id res chain seq x y z
N ALA A 1 -6.41 -0.05 -9.75
CA ALA A 1 -5.86 1.11 -8.99
C ALA A 1 -6.89 1.52 -7.95
N VAL A 2 -6.47 2.01 -6.79
CA VAL A 2 -7.40 2.47 -5.74
C VAL A 2 -7.46 4.00 -5.81
N LYS A 3 -8.66 4.57 -5.97
CA LYS A 3 -8.88 6.02 -6.10
C LYS A 3 -9.96 6.49 -5.14
N SER A 4 -9.68 7.58 -4.43
CA SER A 4 -10.67 8.30 -3.64
C SER A 4 -11.65 9.02 -4.57
N ILE A 5 -12.95 8.77 -4.40
CA ILE A 5 -14.01 9.38 -5.22
C ILE A 5 -14.12 10.88 -4.94
N ASN A 6 -14.12 11.28 -3.67
CA ASN A 6 -14.33 12.67 -3.26
C ASN A 6 -13.12 13.56 -3.61
N SER A 7 -11.92 13.15 -3.21
CA SER A 7 -10.72 13.96 -3.40
C SER A 7 -10.04 13.76 -4.76
N ASN A 8 -10.48 12.77 -5.54
CA ASN A 8 -9.89 12.37 -6.82
C ASN A 8 -8.41 11.93 -6.78
N TYR A 9 -7.86 11.66 -5.60
CA TYR A 9 -6.50 11.15 -5.46
C TYR A 9 -6.44 9.63 -5.62
N TYR A 10 -5.42 9.15 -6.32
CA TYR A 10 -5.02 7.75 -6.34
C TYR A 10 -4.18 7.42 -5.11
N LEU A 11 -4.48 6.31 -4.46
CA LEU A 11 -3.62 5.74 -3.42
C LEU A 11 -2.32 5.26 -4.07
N ALA A 12 -1.20 5.78 -3.58
CA ALA A 12 0.10 5.56 -4.18
C ALA A 12 1.16 5.26 -3.10
N MET A 13 2.19 4.51 -3.49
CA MET A 13 3.38 4.30 -2.68
C MET A 13 4.62 4.59 -3.51
N ASN A 14 5.49 5.48 -3.03
CA ASN A 14 6.73 5.80 -3.73
C ASN A 14 7.84 4.78 -3.47
N LYS A 15 8.95 4.91 -4.21
CA LYS A 15 10.15 4.06 -4.06
C LYS A 15 10.71 3.99 -2.63
N ASN A 16 10.49 5.04 -1.85
CA ASN A 16 10.92 5.13 -0.44
C ASN A 16 9.88 4.54 0.52
N GLY A 17 8.86 3.85 0.03
CA GLY A 17 7.83 3.21 0.84
C GLY A 17 6.87 4.18 1.53
N LYS A 18 6.85 5.47 1.19
CA LYS A 18 5.88 6.42 1.75
C LYS A 18 4.55 6.25 1.00
N VAL A 19 3.46 6.04 1.74
CA VAL A 19 2.10 6.07 1.23
C VAL A 19 1.65 7.52 1.11
N TYR A 20 1.00 7.86 -0.01
CA TYR A 20 0.51 9.21 -0.30
C TYR A 20 -0.65 9.16 -1.31
N GLY A 21 -1.31 10.30 -1.50
CA GLY A 21 -2.27 10.49 -2.59
C GLY A 21 -1.61 11.15 -3.80
N SER A 22 -1.75 10.57 -4.99
CA SER A 22 -1.35 11.19 -6.26
C SER A 22 -2.56 11.74 -7.02
N LYS A 23 -2.46 12.97 -7.58
CA LYS A 23 -3.53 13.50 -8.46
C LYS A 23 -3.55 12.81 -9.82
N GLU A 24 -2.38 12.45 -10.33
CA GLU A 24 -2.20 11.78 -11.61
C GLU A 24 -1.87 10.30 -11.41
N PHE A 25 -2.36 9.47 -12.31
CA PHE A 25 -2.05 8.04 -12.26
C PHE A 25 -0.62 7.79 -12.75
N ASN A 26 0.16 7.05 -11.97
CA ASN A 26 1.55 6.70 -12.28
C ASN A 26 1.92 5.31 -11.72
N ASN A 27 3.19 4.93 -11.83
CA ASN A 27 3.66 3.63 -11.35
C ASN A 27 3.50 3.42 -9.84
N ASP A 28 3.56 4.47 -9.03
CA ASP A 28 3.35 4.39 -7.57
C ASP A 28 1.90 3.99 -7.22
N CYS A 29 0.96 4.25 -8.13
CA CYS A 29 -0.47 3.96 -7.96
C CYS A 29 -0.83 2.50 -8.31
N LYS A 30 0.11 1.74 -8.89
CA LYS A 30 -0.11 0.33 -9.20
C LYS A 30 0.13 -0.51 -7.95
N LEU A 31 -0.95 -1.06 -7.42
CA LEU A 31 -0.95 -1.94 -6.27
C LEU A 31 -1.31 -3.37 -6.70
N LYS A 32 -0.57 -4.35 -6.19
CA LYS A 32 -0.89 -5.77 -6.32
C LYS A 32 -1.80 -6.16 -5.15
N GLU A 33 -3.06 -6.42 -5.46
CA GLU A 33 -4.03 -6.96 -4.53
C GLU A 33 -3.84 -8.47 -4.37
N ARG A 34 -4.08 -8.97 -3.16
CA ARG A 34 -4.18 -10.39 -2.84
C ARG A 34 -5.15 -10.60 -1.68
N ILE A 35 -6.00 -11.62 -1.79
CA ILE A 35 -6.80 -12.14 -0.68
C ILE A 35 -5.91 -13.06 0.16
N GLU A 36 -5.80 -12.78 1.45
CA GLU A 36 -5.10 -13.62 2.42
C GLU A 36 -6.02 -14.70 2.99
N GLU A 37 -5.44 -15.72 3.62
CA GLU A 37 -6.17 -16.89 4.14
C GLU A 37 -7.23 -16.53 5.20
N ASN A 38 -7.08 -15.39 5.87
CA ASN A 38 -8.03 -14.87 6.85
C ASN A 38 -9.15 -14.00 6.24
N GLY A 39 -9.27 -13.97 4.91
CA GLY A 39 -10.33 -13.25 4.19
C GLY A 39 -10.07 -11.76 3.99
N TYR A 40 -8.97 -11.21 4.51
CA TYR A 40 -8.59 -9.81 4.31
C TYR A 40 -7.76 -9.62 3.04
N ASN A 41 -7.80 -8.41 2.49
CA ASN A 41 -6.96 -8.03 1.35
C ASN A 41 -5.63 -7.45 1.83
N THR A 42 -4.58 -7.68 1.04
CA THR A 42 -3.32 -6.94 1.11
C THR A 42 -3.05 -6.21 -0.20
N TYR A 43 -2.46 -5.03 -0.10
CA TYR A 43 -2.08 -4.21 -1.25
C TYR A 43 -0.58 -3.92 -1.22
N ALA A 44 0.19 -4.62 -2.05
CA ALA A 44 1.63 -4.37 -2.20
C ALA A 44 1.91 -3.36 -3.31
N SER A 45 2.99 -2.58 -3.22
CA SER A 45 3.49 -1.87 -4.40
C SER A 45 3.81 -2.88 -5.50
N PHE A 46 3.36 -2.60 -6.73
CA PHE A 46 3.66 -3.45 -7.88
C PHE A 46 5.13 -3.35 -8.28
N PHE A 47 5.70 -2.14 -8.26
CA PHE A 47 7.08 -1.89 -8.71
C PHE A 47 8.09 -1.85 -7.57
N TRP A 48 7.75 -1.25 -6.43
CA TRP A 48 8.74 -0.94 -5.42
C TRP A 48 8.89 -2.05 -4.39
N LYS A 49 10.14 -2.47 -4.21
CA LYS A 49 10.57 -3.44 -3.21
C LYS A 49 11.71 -2.84 -2.39
N ASN A 50 11.89 -3.34 -1.18
CA ASN A 50 13.01 -2.99 -0.30
C ASN A 50 13.83 -4.24 -0.03
N ASN A 51 15.06 -4.30 -0.55
CA ASN A 51 15.96 -5.45 -0.45
C ASN A 51 15.26 -6.76 -0.89
N GLY A 52 14.66 -6.73 -2.09
CA GLY A 52 13.90 -7.86 -2.65
C GLY A 52 12.53 -8.11 -2.02
N LYS A 53 12.22 -7.46 -0.89
CA LYS A 53 10.96 -7.64 -0.16
C LYS A 53 9.87 -6.70 -0.66
N GLN A 54 8.66 -7.24 -0.84
CA GLN A 54 7.47 -6.43 -1.12
C GLN A 54 7.19 -5.44 0.02
N MET A 55 6.74 -4.25 -0.37
CA MET A 55 6.25 -3.22 0.54
C MET A 55 4.72 -3.12 0.40
N PHE A 56 4.02 -2.97 1.52
CA PHE A 56 2.56 -3.01 1.60
C PHE A 56 2.01 -1.68 2.09
N VAL A 57 0.86 -1.28 1.56
CA VAL A 57 0.04 -0.25 2.20
C VAL A 57 -0.36 -0.79 3.57
N ALA A 58 -0.19 0.02 4.61
CA ALA A 58 -0.48 -0.39 5.98
C ALA A 58 -0.76 0.83 6.87
N LEU A 59 -1.63 0.64 7.86
CA LEU A 59 -1.96 1.62 8.89
C LEU A 59 -1.54 1.08 10.26
N ASN A 60 -1.13 1.95 11.17
CA ASN A 60 -0.95 1.60 12.57
C ASN A 60 -2.30 1.64 13.31
N GLY A 61 -2.33 1.21 14.58
CA GLY A 61 -3.56 1.20 15.39
C GLY A 61 -4.19 2.57 15.67
N LYS A 62 -3.52 3.68 15.30
CA LYS A 62 -4.05 5.05 15.40
C LYS A 62 -4.46 5.62 14.03
N GLY A 63 -4.52 4.78 12.99
CA GLY A 63 -4.87 5.20 11.62
C GLY A 63 -3.72 5.90 10.86
N GLY A 64 -2.52 5.99 11.42
CA GLY A 64 -1.37 6.58 10.76
C GLY A 64 -0.71 5.64 9.76
N THR A 65 -0.27 6.14 8.61
CA THR A 65 0.40 5.33 7.58
C THR A 65 1.73 4.76 8.07
N ARG A 66 2.03 3.50 7.73
CA ARG A 66 3.34 2.90 7.96
C ARG A 66 4.24 3.01 6.73
N LYS A 67 5.54 3.18 6.95
CA LYS A 67 6.54 3.09 5.87
C LYS A 67 6.60 1.67 5.33
N GLY A 68 6.51 1.52 4.00
CA GLY A 68 6.51 0.27 3.27
C GLY A 68 7.63 -0.69 3.65
N GLN A 69 8.85 -0.20 3.90
CA GLN A 69 9.99 -1.05 4.32
C GLN A 69 9.73 -1.79 5.65
N ARG A 70 8.90 -1.20 6.51
CA ARG A 70 8.54 -1.73 7.85
C ARG A 70 7.31 -2.64 7.82
N THR A 71 6.72 -2.87 6.65
CA THR A 71 5.50 -3.67 6.51
C THR A 71 5.82 -5.12 6.16
N ARG A 72 4.88 -6.02 6.46
CA ARG A 72 4.98 -7.47 6.21
C ARG A 72 3.60 -7.99 5.81
N ARG A 73 3.52 -8.90 4.84
CA ARG A 73 2.25 -9.46 4.34
C ARG A 73 1.37 -10.05 5.46
N LYS A 74 1.97 -10.84 6.35
CA LYS A 74 1.25 -11.51 7.45
C LYS A 74 0.93 -10.61 8.64
N ASN A 75 1.40 -9.35 8.64
CA ASN A 75 1.10 -8.43 9.74
C ASN A 75 -0.27 -7.78 9.49
N THR A 76 -1.16 -7.87 10.48
CA THR A 76 -2.53 -7.35 10.41
C THR A 76 -2.62 -5.86 10.11
N THR A 77 -1.55 -5.08 10.36
CA THR A 77 -1.49 -3.66 9.93
C THR A 77 -1.57 -3.45 8.42
N ALA A 78 -1.36 -4.49 7.61
CA ALA A 78 -1.47 -4.46 6.15
C ALA A 78 -2.75 -5.15 5.62
N HIS A 79 -3.62 -5.61 6.51
CA HIS A 79 -4.87 -6.31 6.19
C HIS A 79 -6.01 -5.28 6.15
N PHE A 80 -6.80 -5.30 5.07
CA PHE A 80 -7.94 -4.43 4.83
C PHE A 80 -9.18 -5.23 4.48
#